data_AF-A0A537KR09-F1
#
_entry.id   AF-A0A537KR09-F1
#
_cell.length_a   1.000
_cell.length_b   1.000
_cell.length_c   1.000
_cell.angle_alpha   90.00
_cell.angle_beta   90.00
_cell.angle_gamma   90.00
#
_symmetry.space_group_name_H-M   'P 1'
#
loop_
_entity.id
_entity.type
_entity.pdbx_description
1 polymer ?
#
loop_
_entity_poly.entity_id
_entity_poly.type
_entity_poly.pdbx_seq_one_letter_code
_entity_poly.pdbx_strand_id
1 'polypeptide(L)'
;MKVVLFCGGLGMRLRDYDQNIPKPMVPIGYRPILWHVMKYYAHFGHKDFVLCLGYRADAIKNYFRNYDECVSNDFVLSEGGRRLELLQSDVGDWRITFVDTGINSSIGQRLSAVESHLAGESEFFANYTDGLTDLPLPAELEHFRRHGRIASFLCVKPHLSYHFVVSRPGGEVTSIRETAQTGLRINGGYLIFKSEIFDYLRHGEDLVADAFQRLLAEN
;
A
#
# COMPACT_ATOMS: atom_id res chain seq x y z
N MET A 1 -4.23 15.63 0.72
CA MET A 1 -4.16 14.36 -0.02
C MET A 1 -4.40 13.22 0.92
N LYS A 2 -5.49 12.51 0.66
CA LYS A 2 -5.83 11.22 1.25
C LYS A 2 -4.95 10.10 0.71
N VAL A 3 -4.90 9.00 1.47
CA VAL A 3 -4.15 7.79 1.14
C VAL A 3 -5.09 6.59 1.12
N VAL A 4 -5.27 5.98 -0.03
CA VAL A 4 -6.03 4.73 -0.21
C VAL A 4 -5.09 3.54 -0.03
N LEU A 5 -5.46 2.59 0.83
CA LEU A 5 -4.65 1.41 1.12
C LEU A 5 -5.42 0.13 0.82
N PHE A 6 -4.87 -0.71 -0.06
CA PHE A 6 -5.51 -1.95 -0.51
C PHE A 6 -5.24 -3.12 0.45
N CYS A 7 -6.15 -3.30 1.42
CA CYS A 7 -5.97 -4.27 2.52
C CYS A 7 -6.72 -5.60 2.33
N GLY A 8 -7.48 -5.78 1.24
CA GLY A 8 -8.48 -6.86 1.15
C GLY A 8 -8.06 -8.16 0.44
N GLY A 9 -6.83 -8.26 -0.06
CA GLY A 9 -6.37 -9.43 -0.83
C GLY A 9 -6.14 -10.70 0.01
N LEU A 10 -6.24 -11.86 -0.61
CA LEU A 10 -6.09 -13.19 0.03
C LEU A 10 -4.66 -13.54 0.51
N GLY A 11 -3.66 -12.69 0.26
CA GLY A 11 -2.29 -12.94 0.74
C GLY A 11 -1.58 -14.16 0.13
N MET A 12 -2.01 -14.62 -1.06
CA MET A 12 -1.61 -15.91 -1.67
C MET A 12 -0.11 -16.11 -1.94
N ARG A 13 0.70 -15.04 -1.90
CA ARG A 13 2.17 -15.09 -2.11
C ARG A 13 2.98 -15.24 -0.82
N LEU A 14 2.33 -15.24 0.35
CA LEU A 14 2.99 -15.29 1.66
C LEU A 14 2.57 -16.55 2.46
N ARG A 15 2.36 -17.67 1.75
CA ARG A 15 1.87 -18.94 2.32
C ARG A 15 2.78 -19.57 3.39
N ASP A 16 4.01 -19.10 3.53
CA ASP A 16 4.98 -19.59 4.52
C ASP A 16 4.78 -18.96 5.92
N TYR A 17 3.93 -17.93 6.03
CA TYR A 17 3.51 -17.36 7.31
C TYR A 17 2.11 -17.87 7.70
N ASP A 18 1.76 -17.78 8.99
CA ASP A 18 0.47 -18.25 9.52
C ASP A 18 -0.70 -17.78 8.65
N GLN A 19 -1.39 -18.73 8.01
CA GLN A 19 -2.49 -18.48 7.08
C GLN A 19 -3.64 -17.68 7.72
N ASN A 20 -3.63 -17.57 9.05
CA ASN A 20 -4.62 -16.83 9.82
C ASN A 20 -4.34 -15.34 9.97
N ILE A 21 -3.16 -14.84 9.58
CA ILE A 21 -2.82 -13.41 9.68
C ILE A 21 -2.88 -12.79 8.28
N PRO A 22 -3.81 -11.85 8.02
CA PRO A 22 -3.86 -11.20 6.72
C PRO A 22 -2.57 -10.41 6.48
N LYS A 23 -2.12 -10.35 5.23
CA LYS A 23 -0.83 -9.74 4.85
C LYS A 23 -0.56 -8.34 5.44
N PRO A 24 -1.53 -7.40 5.47
CA PRO A 24 -1.32 -6.08 6.08
C PRO A 24 -1.02 -6.14 7.58
N MET A 25 -1.37 -7.24 8.25
CA MET A 25 -1.24 -7.46 9.69
C MET A 25 0.01 -8.26 10.09
N VAL A 26 0.87 -8.61 9.13
CA VAL A 26 2.15 -9.26 9.43
C VAL A 26 3.00 -8.32 10.32
N PRO A 27 3.47 -8.78 11.49
CA PRO A 27 4.21 -7.95 12.43
C PRO A 27 5.63 -7.64 11.95
N ILE A 28 6.04 -6.39 12.14
CA ILE A 28 7.42 -5.91 12.03
C ILE A 28 7.73 -5.23 13.37
N GLY A 29 8.45 -5.95 14.23
CA GLY A 29 8.52 -5.61 15.65
C GLY A 29 7.14 -5.74 16.30
N TYR A 30 6.71 -4.73 17.06
CA TYR A 30 5.42 -4.72 17.77
C TYR A 30 4.23 -4.26 16.94
N ARG A 31 4.46 -3.76 15.71
CA ARG A 31 3.43 -3.14 14.86
C ARG A 31 3.32 -3.85 13.52
N PRO A 32 2.13 -3.96 12.92
CA PRO A 32 1.92 -4.60 11.63
C PRO A 32 2.51 -3.76 10.49
N ILE A 33 2.86 -4.39 9.36
CA ILE A 33 3.36 -3.69 8.17
C ILE A 33 2.43 -2.57 7.69
N LEU A 34 1.10 -2.74 7.81
CA LEU A 34 0.11 -1.70 7.51
C LEU A 34 0.36 -0.42 8.32
N TRP A 35 0.66 -0.55 9.61
CA TRP A 35 0.95 0.61 10.45
C TRP A 35 2.22 1.33 9.97
N HIS A 36 3.26 0.60 9.57
CA HIS A 36 4.50 1.19 9.06
C HIS A 36 4.29 1.93 7.74
N VAL A 37 3.48 1.38 6.82
CA VAL A 37 3.08 2.06 5.59
C VAL A 37 2.31 3.34 5.90
N MET A 38 1.36 3.30 6.82
CA MET A 38 0.62 4.49 7.25
C MET A 38 1.54 5.52 7.91
N LYS A 39 2.49 5.08 8.74
CA LYS A 39 3.48 5.95 9.40
C LYS A 39 4.37 6.66 8.39
N TYR A 40 4.77 6.00 7.32
CA TYR A 40 5.52 6.62 6.21
C TYR A 40 4.75 7.81 5.61
N TYR A 41 3.48 7.64 5.25
CA TYR A 41 2.66 8.73 4.72
C TYR A 41 2.42 9.84 5.76
N ALA A 42 2.13 9.44 7.01
CA ALA A 42 1.89 10.38 8.10
C ALA A 42 3.13 11.22 8.44
N HIS A 43 4.33 10.65 8.31
CA HIS A 43 5.60 11.37 8.47
C HIS A 43 5.71 12.54 7.49
N PHE A 44 5.20 12.37 6.27
CA PHE A 44 5.12 13.42 5.25
C PHE A 44 3.83 14.27 5.31
N GLY A 45 3.06 14.16 6.40
CA GLY A 45 1.86 14.99 6.64
C GLY A 45 0.55 14.43 6.05
N HIS A 46 0.57 13.24 5.44
CA HIS A 46 -0.62 12.61 4.87
C HIS A 46 -1.24 11.64 5.88
N LYS A 47 -2.23 12.13 6.65
CA LYS A 47 -2.77 11.45 7.84
C LYS A 47 -4.23 11.03 7.69
N ASP A 48 -4.77 11.11 6.48
CA ASP A 48 -6.16 10.79 6.16
C ASP A 48 -6.22 9.53 5.27
N PHE A 49 -6.54 8.41 5.90
CA PHE A 49 -6.43 7.08 5.31
C PHE A 49 -7.80 6.49 4.98
N VAL A 50 -7.88 5.82 3.84
CA VAL A 50 -9.03 5.02 3.42
C VAL A 50 -8.55 3.59 3.21
N LEU A 51 -8.96 2.68 4.10
CA LEU A 51 -8.58 1.27 4.04
C LEU A 51 -9.63 0.48 3.26
N CYS A 52 -9.24 -0.07 2.11
CA CYS A 52 -10.07 -0.94 1.29
C CYS A 52 -10.00 -2.38 1.81
N LEU A 53 -10.96 -2.76 2.64
CA LEU A 53 -10.98 -4.03 3.35
C LEU A 53 -11.63 -5.15 2.52
N GLY A 54 -11.30 -6.39 2.86
CA GLY A 54 -11.84 -7.60 2.22
C GLY A 54 -11.60 -8.81 3.12
N TYR A 55 -10.82 -9.77 2.65
CA TYR A 55 -10.47 -10.94 3.46
C TYR A 55 -9.88 -10.54 4.83
N ARG A 56 -10.42 -11.10 5.91
CA ARG A 56 -10.00 -10.85 7.30
C ARG A 56 -9.99 -9.38 7.73
N ALA A 57 -10.96 -8.61 7.23
CA ALA A 57 -11.20 -7.23 7.65
C ALA A 57 -11.36 -7.05 9.17
N ASP A 58 -11.85 -8.08 9.86
CA ASP A 58 -11.99 -8.13 11.32
C ASP A 58 -10.64 -7.92 12.04
N ALA A 59 -9.57 -8.53 11.57
CA ALA A 59 -8.25 -8.41 12.19
C ALA A 59 -7.73 -6.96 12.13
N ILE A 60 -7.90 -6.30 10.99
CA ILE A 60 -7.50 -4.89 10.79
C ILE A 60 -8.36 -3.97 11.65
N LYS A 61 -9.69 -4.14 11.63
CA LYS A 61 -10.62 -3.35 12.45
C LYS A 61 -10.31 -3.51 13.95
N ASN A 62 -10.07 -4.74 14.40
CA ASN A 62 -9.77 -5.02 15.81
C ASN A 62 -8.45 -4.42 16.26
N TYR A 63 -7.42 -4.41 15.40
CA TYR A 63 -6.14 -3.79 15.72
C TYR A 63 -6.29 -2.29 15.98
N PHE A 64 -6.91 -1.54 15.06
CA PHE A 64 -7.04 -0.09 15.23
C PHE A 64 -8.08 0.31 16.27
N ARG A 65 -9.14 -0.48 16.48
CA ARG A 65 -10.14 -0.21 17.52
C ARG A 65 -9.59 -0.39 18.93
N ASN A 66 -8.70 -1.36 19.12
CA ASN A 66 -8.10 -1.69 20.41
C ASN A 66 -6.60 -1.30 20.43
N TYR A 67 -6.21 -0.31 19.64
CA TYR A 67 -4.82 0.09 19.55
C TYR A 67 -4.39 0.69 20.89
N ASP A 68 -3.42 0.03 21.53
CA ASP A 68 -2.86 0.47 22.79
C ASP A 68 -1.54 1.18 22.53
N GLU A 69 -1.57 2.51 22.63
CA GLU A 69 -0.40 3.35 22.46
C GLU A 69 0.69 3.08 23.52
N CYS A 70 0.33 2.56 24.70
CA CYS A 70 1.30 2.24 25.76
C CYS A 70 2.21 1.07 25.41
N VAL A 71 1.79 0.19 24.50
CA VAL A 71 2.65 -0.91 24.01
C VAL A 71 3.85 -0.36 23.24
N SER A 72 3.74 0.86 22.73
CA SER A 72 4.58 1.34 21.64
C SER A 72 5.12 2.77 21.82
N ASN A 73 4.70 3.45 22.88
CA ASN A 73 5.12 4.79 23.30
C ASN A 73 5.43 4.80 24.80
N ASP A 74 6.27 5.74 25.21
CA ASP A 74 6.54 5.98 26.64
C ASP A 74 5.36 6.68 27.31
N PHE A 75 5.06 6.28 28.55
CA PHE A 75 3.96 6.82 29.33
C PHE A 75 4.29 6.88 30.82
N VAL A 76 3.61 7.78 31.53
CA VAL A 76 3.66 7.88 32.99
C VAL A 76 2.40 7.28 33.57
N LEU A 77 2.56 6.35 34.51
CA LEU A 77 1.48 5.77 35.28
C LEU A 77 1.57 6.24 36.73
N SER A 78 0.52 6.90 37.23
CA SER A 78 0.49 7.50 38.57
C SER A 78 -0.83 7.21 39.30
N GLU A 79 -0.93 7.67 40.55
CA GLU A 79 -2.13 7.51 41.41
C GLU A 79 -2.55 6.05 41.64
N GLY A 80 -1.59 5.14 41.69
CA GLY A 80 -1.82 3.70 41.85
C GLY A 80 -2.37 3.02 40.60
N GLY A 81 -2.05 3.55 39.40
CA GLY A 81 -2.51 2.99 38.13
C GLY A 81 -3.76 3.66 37.55
N ARG A 82 -4.30 4.70 38.21
CA ARG A 82 -5.54 5.37 37.79
C ARG A 82 -5.33 6.51 36.81
N ARG A 83 -4.13 7.09 36.78
CA ARG A 83 -3.80 8.18 35.86
C ARG A 83 -2.70 7.73 34.90
N LEU A 84 -3.05 7.68 33.62
CA LEU A 84 -2.19 7.34 32.51
C LEU A 84 -1.96 8.59 31.66
N GLU A 85 -0.69 8.93 31.45
CA GLU A 85 -0.27 10.09 30.66
C GLU A 85 0.71 9.64 29.59
N LEU A 86 0.26 9.63 28.34
CA LEU A 86 1.13 9.37 27.19
C LEU A 86 2.06 10.57 26.97
N LEU A 87 3.37 10.32 26.86
CA LEU A 87 4.35 11.39 26.60
C LEU A 87 4.37 11.81 25.12
N GLN A 88 3.92 10.91 24.25
CA GLN A 88 3.76 11.13 22.81
C GLN A 88 2.66 10.23 22.27
N SER A 89 2.02 10.66 21.19
CA SER A 89 1.06 9.87 20.42
C SER A 89 1.58 9.65 19.01
N ASP A 90 1.45 8.43 18.52
CA ASP A 90 1.98 8.04 17.21
C ASP A 90 0.93 7.98 16.10
N VAL A 91 -0.36 7.84 16.48
CA VAL A 91 -1.53 7.77 15.59
C VAL A 91 -2.66 8.75 15.95
N GLY A 92 -2.54 9.52 17.05
CA GLY A 92 -3.65 10.29 17.62
C GLY A 92 -4.24 11.38 16.74
N ASP A 93 -3.54 11.78 15.67
CA ASP A 93 -4.02 12.75 14.68
C ASP A 93 -4.35 12.12 13.32
N TRP A 94 -4.42 10.79 13.24
CA TRP A 94 -4.80 10.08 12.02
C TRP A 94 -6.32 9.97 11.91
N ARG A 95 -6.84 10.19 10.71
CA ARG A 95 -8.22 9.88 10.36
C ARG A 95 -8.24 8.62 9.51
N ILE A 96 -8.86 7.54 10.00
CA ILE A 96 -8.87 6.24 9.31
C ILE A 96 -10.31 5.86 8.98
N THR A 97 -10.60 5.71 7.69
CA THR A 97 -11.90 5.24 7.17
C THR A 97 -11.77 3.76 6.78
N PHE A 98 -12.63 2.91 7.36
CA PHE A 98 -12.63 1.46 7.11
C PHE A 98 -13.77 1.12 6.16
N VAL A 99 -13.46 0.79 4.91
CA VAL A 99 -14.47 0.49 3.87
C VAL A 99 -14.44 -0.99 3.53
N ASP A 100 -15.57 -1.68 3.67
CA ASP A 100 -15.70 -3.03 3.13
C ASP A 100 -15.87 -2.95 1.61
N THR A 101 -14.87 -3.43 0.90
CA THR A 101 -14.83 -3.38 -0.57
C THR A 101 -15.05 -4.74 -1.20
N GLY A 102 -15.43 -5.75 -0.42
CA GLY A 102 -15.72 -7.11 -0.87
C GLY A 102 -14.49 -8.05 -0.87
N ILE A 103 -14.72 -9.34 -0.60
CA ILE A 103 -13.65 -10.34 -0.47
C ILE A 103 -12.98 -10.62 -1.83
N ASN A 104 -13.79 -10.74 -2.88
CA ASN A 104 -13.35 -11.16 -4.21
C ASN A 104 -13.02 -9.99 -5.16
N SER A 105 -13.01 -8.76 -4.65
CA SER A 105 -12.80 -7.58 -5.48
C SER A 105 -11.34 -7.43 -5.90
N SER A 106 -11.12 -7.12 -7.18
CA SER A 106 -9.83 -6.69 -7.75
C SER A 106 -9.35 -5.36 -7.13
N ILE A 107 -8.12 -4.95 -7.39
CA ILE A 107 -7.63 -3.64 -6.91
C ILE A 107 -8.43 -2.51 -7.58
N GLY A 108 -8.78 -2.66 -8.86
CA GLY A 108 -9.61 -1.69 -9.60
C GLY A 108 -10.98 -1.52 -8.96
N GLN A 109 -11.68 -2.63 -8.68
CA GLN A 109 -12.99 -2.60 -8.03
C GLN A 109 -12.94 -1.98 -6.63
N ARG A 110 -11.86 -2.25 -5.86
CA ARG A 110 -11.66 -1.65 -4.54
C ARG A 110 -11.44 -0.16 -4.61
N LEU A 111 -10.70 0.32 -5.61
CA LEU A 111 -10.48 1.73 -5.84
C LEU A 111 -11.80 2.43 -6.22
N SER A 112 -12.58 1.87 -7.16
CA SER A 112 -13.90 2.40 -7.52
C SER A 112 -14.84 2.48 -6.32
N ALA A 113 -14.84 1.47 -5.45
CA ALA A 113 -15.72 1.45 -4.27
C ALA A 113 -15.45 2.60 -3.27
N VAL A 114 -14.26 3.22 -3.32
CA VAL A 114 -13.88 4.31 -2.41
C VAL A 114 -13.85 5.69 -3.05
N GLU A 115 -14.27 5.84 -4.31
CA GLU A 115 -14.28 7.11 -5.04
C GLU A 115 -14.98 8.23 -4.26
N SER A 116 -16.16 7.96 -3.70
CA SER A 116 -16.91 8.95 -2.91
C SER A 116 -16.16 9.47 -1.67
N HIS A 117 -15.25 8.66 -1.10
CA HIS A 117 -14.42 9.08 0.03
C HIS A 117 -13.28 10.02 -0.38
N LEU A 118 -13.02 10.17 -1.68
CA LEU A 118 -11.99 11.04 -2.25
C LEU A 118 -12.57 12.34 -2.81
N ALA A 119 -13.87 12.60 -2.59
CA ALA A 119 -14.51 13.84 -3.03
C ALA A 119 -13.71 15.08 -2.57
N GLY A 120 -13.40 15.95 -3.52
CA GLY A 120 -12.62 17.18 -3.31
C GLY A 120 -11.10 17.04 -3.44
N GLU A 121 -10.56 15.83 -3.58
CA GLU A 121 -9.14 15.61 -3.87
C GLU A 121 -8.93 15.59 -5.40
N SER A 122 -8.18 16.56 -5.93
CA SER A 122 -7.74 16.54 -7.34
C SER A 122 -6.68 15.47 -7.61
N GLU A 123 -5.95 15.09 -6.56
CA GLU A 123 -4.94 14.04 -6.58
C GLU A 123 -4.87 13.35 -5.22
N PHE A 124 -4.56 12.06 -5.20
CA PHE A 124 -4.49 11.26 -3.98
C PHE A 124 -3.44 10.15 -4.12
N PHE A 125 -3.03 9.61 -2.97
CA PHE A 125 -2.14 8.44 -2.93
C PHE A 125 -2.94 7.16 -2.90
N ALA A 126 -2.42 6.11 -3.53
CA ALA A 126 -2.90 4.75 -3.34
C ALA A 126 -1.73 3.80 -3.17
N ASN A 127 -1.86 2.76 -2.35
CA ASN A 127 -0.78 1.80 -2.18
C ASN A 127 -1.24 0.41 -1.80
N TYR A 128 -0.38 -0.56 -2.10
CA TYR A 128 -0.39 -1.86 -1.45
C TYR A 128 0.11 -1.71 -0.01
N THR A 129 -0.18 -2.69 0.84
CA THR A 129 0.10 -2.63 2.27
C THR A 129 1.08 -3.69 2.71
N ASP A 130 1.99 -4.06 1.82
CA ASP A 130 2.88 -5.21 1.96
C ASP A 130 4.33 -4.93 1.53
N GLY A 131 4.64 -3.68 1.18
CA GLY A 131 5.97 -3.22 0.82
C GLY A 131 6.32 -1.92 1.52
N LEU A 132 7.54 -1.84 2.06
CA LEU A 132 8.10 -0.64 2.68
C LEU A 132 9.09 0.03 1.73
N THR A 133 9.29 1.34 1.89
CA THR A 133 10.27 2.12 1.14
C THR A 133 10.86 3.24 2.00
N ASP A 134 12.07 3.67 1.66
CA ASP A 134 12.73 4.88 2.13
C ASP A 134 12.67 6.02 1.10
N LEU A 135 11.91 5.86 0.00
CA LEU A 135 11.69 6.89 -1.02
C LEU A 135 11.22 8.20 -0.37
N PRO A 136 11.85 9.34 -0.63
CA PRO A 136 11.33 10.63 -0.19
C PRO A 136 10.01 10.98 -0.91
N LEU A 137 8.87 10.82 -0.24
CA LEU A 137 7.55 11.05 -0.83
C LEU A 137 7.39 12.44 -1.49
N PRO A 138 7.92 13.54 -0.93
CA PRO A 138 7.83 14.85 -1.57
C PRO A 138 8.48 14.89 -2.96
N ALA A 139 9.59 14.16 -3.16
CA ALA A 139 10.28 14.10 -4.45
C ALA A 139 9.46 13.29 -5.48
N GLU A 140 8.79 12.22 -5.05
CA GLU A 140 7.87 11.46 -5.91
C GLU A 140 6.67 12.30 -6.33
N LEU A 141 6.07 13.03 -5.38
CA LEU A 141 4.94 13.91 -5.66
C LEU A 141 5.32 15.08 -6.59
N GLU A 142 6.48 15.70 -6.38
CA GLU A 142 6.99 16.73 -7.30
C GLU A 142 7.22 16.15 -8.71
N HIS A 143 7.82 14.96 -8.79
CA HIS A 143 8.02 14.26 -10.05
C HIS A 143 6.68 14.01 -10.76
N PHE A 144 5.68 13.49 -10.06
CA PHE A 144 4.34 13.26 -10.60
C PHE A 144 3.72 14.53 -11.18
N ARG A 145 3.68 15.61 -10.38
CA ARG A 145 3.09 16.89 -10.79
C ARG A 145 3.79 17.50 -12.00
N ARG A 146 5.12 17.40 -12.09
CA ARG A 146 5.90 17.92 -13.22
C ARG A 146 5.59 17.24 -14.55
N HIS A 147 5.25 15.95 -14.56
CA HIS A 147 4.96 15.21 -15.79
C HIS A 147 3.51 15.34 -16.24
N GLY A 148 2.61 15.83 -15.37
CA GLY A 148 1.22 16.10 -15.71
C GLY A 148 0.37 14.87 -16.06
N ARG A 149 0.87 13.64 -15.83
CA ARG A 149 0.17 12.38 -16.15
C ARG A 149 -0.93 12.08 -15.12
N ILE A 150 -1.84 11.18 -15.49
CA ILE A 150 -2.99 10.78 -14.65
C ILE A 150 -2.56 9.85 -13.52
N ALA A 151 -1.56 9.01 -13.77
CA ALA A 151 -1.06 8.00 -12.83
C ALA A 151 0.47 7.97 -12.80
N SER A 152 1.03 7.68 -11.63
CA SER A 152 2.43 7.30 -11.44
C SER A 152 2.54 6.22 -10.36
N PHE A 153 3.61 5.43 -10.40
CA PHE A 153 3.94 4.42 -9.41
C PHE A 153 5.45 4.21 -9.35
N LEU A 154 5.94 3.67 -8.24
CA LEU A 154 7.36 3.40 -8.02
C LEU A 154 7.83 2.15 -8.78
N CYS A 155 8.83 2.31 -9.64
CA CYS A 155 9.49 1.20 -10.37
C CYS A 155 10.74 0.69 -9.64
N VAL A 156 10.65 -0.48 -9.00
CA VAL A 156 11.74 -1.06 -8.20
C VAL A 156 12.45 -2.21 -8.91
N LYS A 157 13.68 -2.51 -8.49
CA LYS A 157 14.36 -3.75 -8.91
C LYS A 157 13.79 -4.92 -8.08
N PRO A 158 13.48 -6.06 -8.71
CA PRO A 158 13.00 -7.22 -7.96
C PRO A 158 14.11 -7.81 -7.07
N HIS A 159 13.79 -8.07 -5.81
CA HIS A 159 14.64 -8.83 -4.89
C HIS A 159 14.31 -10.32 -4.96
N LEU A 160 14.51 -10.91 -6.14
CA LEU A 160 14.33 -12.35 -6.35
C LEU A 160 15.67 -13.07 -6.24
N SER A 161 15.69 -14.16 -5.47
CA SER A 161 16.87 -15.04 -5.30
C SER A 161 17.13 -15.98 -6.48
N TYR A 162 16.41 -15.80 -7.59
CA TYR A 162 16.59 -16.58 -8.80
C TYR A 162 17.76 -16.08 -9.65
N HIS A 163 18.35 -17.00 -10.42
CA HIS A 163 19.25 -16.67 -11.51
C HIS A 163 18.47 -16.67 -12.82
N PHE A 164 18.61 -15.60 -13.60
CA PHE A 164 18.00 -15.47 -14.92
C PHE A 164 18.91 -16.09 -15.97
N VAL A 165 18.35 -16.98 -16.77
CA VAL A 165 19.04 -17.66 -17.87
C VAL A 165 18.66 -16.98 -19.17
N VAL A 166 19.66 -16.58 -19.96
CA VAL A 166 19.47 -16.11 -21.33
C VAL A 166 19.91 -17.20 -22.28
N SER A 167 18.96 -17.73 -23.06
CA SER A 167 19.20 -18.80 -24.03
C SER A 167 18.87 -18.37 -25.46
N ARG A 168 19.59 -18.94 -26.43
CA ARG A 168 19.24 -18.84 -27.85
C ARG A 168 18.12 -19.83 -28.22
N PRO A 169 17.44 -19.61 -29.36
CA PRO A 169 16.62 -20.66 -29.97
C PRO A 169 17.46 -21.95 -30.12
N GLY A 170 16.92 -23.09 -29.67
CA GLY A 170 17.65 -24.37 -29.64
C GLY A 170 18.24 -24.74 -28.26
N GLY A 171 18.14 -23.88 -27.24
CA GLY A 171 18.44 -24.23 -25.85
C GLY A 171 19.87 -23.98 -25.38
N GLU A 172 20.73 -23.42 -26.24
CA GLU A 172 22.09 -23.00 -25.85
C GLU A 172 22.02 -21.83 -24.84
N VAL A 173 22.59 -22.02 -23.64
CA VAL A 173 22.68 -20.99 -22.60
C VAL A 173 23.85 -20.05 -22.89
N THR A 174 23.57 -18.75 -22.94
CA THR A 174 24.56 -17.70 -23.25
C THR A 174 24.96 -16.84 -22.06
N SER A 175 24.09 -16.70 -21.05
CA SER A 175 24.45 -16.10 -19.77
C SER A 175 23.53 -16.53 -18.64
N ILE A 176 24.08 -16.53 -17.43
CA ILE A 176 23.34 -16.69 -16.17
C ILE A 176 23.64 -15.44 -15.33
N ARG A 177 22.59 -14.73 -14.91
CA ARG A 177 22.73 -13.45 -14.21
C ARG A 177 21.87 -13.43 -12.96
N GLU A 178 22.35 -12.77 -11.91
CA GLU A 178 21.51 -12.42 -10.77
C GLU A 178 20.42 -11.44 -11.22
N THR A 179 19.24 -11.52 -10.61
CA THR A 179 18.09 -10.64 -10.91
C THR A 179 18.49 -9.16 -10.94
N ALA A 180 19.33 -8.71 -10.01
CA ALA A 180 19.78 -7.32 -9.88
C ALA A 180 20.55 -6.79 -11.12
N GLN A 181 21.10 -7.69 -11.94
CA GLN A 181 21.95 -7.37 -13.10
C GLN A 181 21.18 -7.39 -14.43
N THR A 182 19.89 -7.73 -14.42
CA THR A 182 19.07 -7.91 -15.63
C THR A 182 18.46 -6.62 -16.18
N GLY A 183 18.46 -5.54 -15.39
CA GLY A 183 17.74 -4.30 -15.70
C GLY A 183 16.22 -4.39 -15.50
N LEU A 184 15.70 -5.56 -15.11
CA LEU A 184 14.28 -5.78 -14.85
C LEU A 184 13.76 -4.82 -13.77
N ARG A 185 12.58 -4.27 -14.02
CA ARG A 185 11.83 -3.42 -13.10
C ARG A 185 10.45 -4.03 -12.86
N ILE A 186 9.91 -3.82 -11.68
CA ILE A 186 8.55 -4.22 -11.31
C ILE A 186 7.78 -3.05 -10.71
N ASN A 187 6.46 -3.13 -10.75
CA ASN A 187 5.58 -2.22 -10.02
C ASN A 187 5.75 -2.45 -8.51
N GLY A 188 6.30 -1.46 -7.82
CA GLY A 188 6.53 -1.45 -6.37
C GLY A 188 5.37 -0.86 -5.55
N GLY A 189 4.27 -0.43 -6.19
CA GLY A 189 3.20 0.31 -5.54
C GLY A 189 3.53 1.80 -5.46
N TYR A 190 3.22 2.42 -4.32
CA TYR A 190 3.38 3.85 -4.05
C TYR A 190 2.81 4.69 -5.20
N LEU A 191 1.52 4.50 -5.44
CA LEU A 191 0.83 5.09 -6.58
C LEU A 191 0.36 6.50 -6.24
N ILE A 192 0.42 7.38 -7.24
CA ILE A 192 -0.18 8.72 -7.19
C ILE A 192 -1.14 8.82 -8.37
N PHE A 193 -2.37 9.26 -8.09
CA PHE A 193 -3.42 9.40 -9.08
C PHE A 193 -3.98 10.81 -9.07
N LYS A 194 -4.33 11.30 -10.26
CA LYS A 194 -5.36 12.35 -10.40
C LYS A 194 -6.74 11.71 -10.32
N SER A 195 -7.77 12.51 -9.99
CA SER A 195 -9.17 12.06 -9.96
C SER A 195 -9.63 11.39 -11.27
N GLU A 196 -9.07 11.81 -12.40
CA GLU A 196 -9.37 11.31 -13.75
C GLU A 196 -9.10 9.81 -13.89
N ILE A 197 -8.36 9.17 -12.97
CA ILE A 197 -8.20 7.70 -12.96
C ILE A 197 -9.54 6.96 -12.93
N PHE A 198 -10.57 7.54 -12.31
CA PHE A 198 -11.89 6.90 -12.20
C PHE A 198 -12.58 6.74 -13.56
N ASP A 199 -12.29 7.61 -14.53
CA ASP A 199 -12.82 7.51 -15.90
C ASP A 199 -12.30 6.26 -16.65
N TYR A 200 -11.17 5.70 -16.19
CA TYR A 200 -10.53 4.53 -16.78
C TYR A 200 -10.90 3.22 -16.08
N LEU A 201 -11.62 3.27 -14.96
CA LEU A 201 -12.08 2.08 -14.23
C LEU A 201 -13.46 1.66 -14.77
N ARG A 202 -13.58 0.41 -15.24
CA ARG A 202 -14.89 -0.15 -15.60
C ARG A 202 -15.26 -1.27 -14.64
N HIS A 203 -16.55 -1.57 -14.61
CA HIS A 203 -17.11 -2.56 -13.71
C HIS A 203 -16.47 -3.95 -13.92
N GLY A 204 -15.92 -4.52 -12.85
CA GLY A 204 -15.37 -5.88 -12.84
C GLY A 204 -13.89 -5.99 -13.24
N GLU A 205 -13.27 -4.89 -13.60
CA GLU A 205 -11.89 -4.88 -14.12
C GLU A 205 -10.85 -4.62 -13.04
N ASP A 206 -9.59 -4.94 -13.33
CA ASP A 206 -8.44 -4.65 -12.48
C ASP A 206 -7.79 -3.30 -12.83
N LEU A 207 -7.08 -2.73 -11.86
CA LEU A 207 -6.38 -1.47 -12.03
C LEU A 207 -5.18 -1.61 -12.99
N VAL A 208 -4.34 -2.63 -12.78
CA VAL A 208 -3.07 -2.78 -13.49
C VAL A 208 -3.26 -3.50 -14.81
N ALA A 209 -4.06 -4.58 -14.81
CA ALA A 209 -4.26 -5.39 -16.02
C ALA A 209 -5.14 -4.69 -17.06
N ASP A 210 -6.07 -3.83 -16.64
CA ASP A 210 -7.05 -3.22 -17.55
C ASP A 210 -6.93 -1.69 -17.60
N ALA A 211 -7.14 -0.97 -16.49
CA ALA A 211 -7.19 0.50 -16.51
C ALA A 211 -5.86 1.13 -16.93
N PHE A 212 -4.73 0.59 -16.48
CA PHE A 212 -3.41 1.07 -16.91
C PHE A 212 -3.15 0.80 -18.40
N GLN A 213 -3.64 -0.32 -18.95
CA GLN A 213 -3.48 -0.60 -20.39
C GLN A 213 -4.23 0.43 -21.23
N ARG A 214 -5.42 0.87 -20.79
CA ARG A 214 -6.15 1.94 -21.46
C ARG A 214 -5.43 3.29 -21.36
N LEU A 215 -4.93 3.65 -20.18
CA LEU A 215 -4.14 4.87 -20.01
C LEU A 215 -2.89 4.90 -20.91
N LEU A 216 -2.24 3.76 -21.09
CA LEU A 216 -1.08 3.62 -21.98
C LEU A 216 -1.43 3.74 -23.46
N ALA A 217 -2.67 3.42 -23.86
CA ALA A 217 -3.10 3.53 -25.26
C ALA A 217 -3.42 4.98 -25.68
N GLU A 218 -3.63 5.88 -24.72
CA GLU A 218 -3.98 7.29 -24.96
C GLU A 218 -2.80 8.26 -24.83
N ASN A 219 -1.63 7.79 -24.39
CA ASN A 219 -0.44 8.60 -24.09
C ASN A 219 0.80 8.19 -24.88
#